data_AF-A0A7K5HJW6-F1
#
_entry.id   AF-A0A7K5HJW6-F1
#
_cell.length_a   1.000
_cell.length_b   1.000
_cell.length_c   1.000
_cell.angle_alpha   90.00
_cell.angle_beta   90.00
_cell.angle_gamma   90.00
#
_symmetry.space_group_name_H-M   'P 1'
#
loop_
_entity.id
_entity.type
_entity.pdbx_description
1 polymer ?
#
loop_
_entity_poly.entity_id
_entity_poly.type
_entity_poly.pdbx_seq_one_letter_code
_entity_poly.pdbx_strand_id
1 'polypeptide(L)'
;KKAIIDPSLFKYKVQPIKKDLYETVIVKASQLSRRKHLFSRDRLKLFLKQHCEPHDGVIKTKASSIEKYNLAEKNFSDFFPDDPPTFIFSPASRRRGRPPKRASTSLEDMITAEQNTQVKRSKVAREKTKFQKQKE
;
A
#
# COMPACT_ATOMS: atom_id res chain seq x y z
N LYS A 1 -4.84 7.88 -27.37
CA LYS A 1 -4.63 6.45 -27.02
C LYS A 1 -3.83 5.82 -28.15
N LYS A 2 -2.62 5.32 -27.90
CA LYS A 2 -1.87 4.56 -28.91
C LYS A 2 -2.69 3.32 -29.29
N ALA A 3 -2.76 2.98 -30.57
CA ALA A 3 -3.44 1.77 -31.02
C ALA A 3 -2.77 0.54 -30.39
N ILE A 4 -3.57 -0.46 -30.00
CA ILE A 4 -3.02 -1.74 -29.51
C ILE A 4 -2.50 -2.47 -30.75
N ILE A 5 -1.18 -2.48 -30.92
CA ILE A 5 -0.50 -3.18 -32.03
C ILE A 5 -0.18 -4.60 -31.58
N ASP A 6 -0.39 -5.58 -32.47
CA ASP A 6 -0.02 -6.97 -32.19
C ASP A 6 1.51 -7.10 -32.03
N PRO A 7 2.00 -7.58 -30.86
CA PRO A 7 3.43 -7.74 -30.61
C PRO A 7 4.09 -8.74 -31.56
N SER A 8 3.34 -9.63 -32.21
CA SER A 8 3.85 -10.62 -33.17
C SER A 8 4.37 -9.99 -34.47
N LEU A 9 4.01 -8.74 -34.75
CA LEU A 9 4.48 -7.98 -35.91
C LEU A 9 5.94 -7.52 -35.79
N PHE A 10 6.53 -7.61 -34.60
CA PHE A 10 7.88 -7.12 -34.33
C PHE A 10 8.85 -8.26 -34.00
N LYS A 11 10.13 -8.03 -34.30
CA LYS A 11 11.26 -8.81 -33.78
C LYS A 11 11.94 -7.99 -32.69
N TYR A 12 12.35 -8.64 -31.61
CA TYR A 12 12.90 -7.97 -30.44
C TYR A 12 14.37 -8.32 -30.29
N LYS A 13 15.24 -7.31 -30.21
CA LYS A 13 16.64 -7.47 -29.85
C LYS A 13 16.77 -7.44 -28.32
N VAL A 14 17.13 -8.57 -27.72
CA VAL A 14 17.25 -8.69 -26.26
C VAL A 14 18.70 -8.51 -25.87
N GLN A 15 18.94 -7.53 -24.99
CA GLN A 15 20.25 -7.28 -24.42
C GLN A 15 20.36 -7.89 -23.01
N PRO A 16 21.34 -8.75 -22.76
CA PRO A 16 21.60 -9.27 -21.43
C PRO A 16 22.02 -8.17 -20.46
N ILE A 17 21.55 -8.25 -19.22
CA ILE A 17 21.94 -7.31 -18.15
C ILE A 17 23.43 -7.49 -17.79
N LYS A 18 23.91 -8.74 -17.83
CA LYS A 18 25.32 -9.10 -17.68
C LYS A 18 25.92 -9.29 -19.06
N LYS A 19 26.49 -8.22 -19.62
CA LYS A 19 27.00 -8.16 -21.00
C LYS A 19 28.14 -9.15 -21.26
N ASP A 20 28.89 -9.53 -20.22
CA ASP A 20 30.11 -10.31 -20.36
C ASP A 20 29.87 -11.81 -20.56
N LEU A 21 28.64 -12.29 -20.29
CA LEU A 21 28.34 -13.71 -20.25
C LEU A 21 27.43 -14.19 -21.39
N TYR A 22 26.77 -13.28 -22.08
CA TYR A 22 25.73 -13.62 -23.05
C TYR A 22 25.74 -12.64 -24.22
N GLU A 23 25.53 -13.18 -25.42
CA GLU A 23 25.38 -12.39 -26.64
C GLU A 23 23.95 -11.84 -26.79
N THR A 24 23.81 -10.77 -27.58
CA THR A 24 22.50 -10.21 -27.92
C THR A 24 21.79 -11.11 -28.92
N VAL A 25 20.55 -11.50 -28.62
CA VAL A 25 19.76 -12.40 -29.47
C VAL A 25 18.49 -11.70 -29.96
N ILE A 26 18.09 -12.01 -31.19
CA ILE A 26 16.82 -11.56 -31.77
C ILE A 26 15.77 -12.66 -31.58
N VAL A 27 14.66 -12.34 -30.93
CA VAL A 27 13.60 -13.30 -30.60
C VAL A 27 12.22 -12.84 -31.06
N LYS A 28 11.29 -13.79 -31.18
CA LYS A 28 9.87 -13.54 -31.45
C LYS A 28 9.15 -13.20 -30.14
N ALA A 29 7.98 -12.54 -30.26
CA ALA A 29 7.13 -12.23 -29.11
C ALA A 29 6.76 -13.46 -28.26
N SER A 30 6.50 -14.61 -28.87
CA SER A 30 6.13 -15.85 -28.17
C SER A 30 7.23 -16.41 -27.26
N GLN A 31 8.48 -16.05 -27.51
CA GLN A 31 9.63 -16.46 -26.70
C GLN A 31 9.91 -15.50 -25.54
N LEU A 32 9.26 -14.32 -25.55
CA LEU A 32 9.37 -13.34 -24.48
C LEU A 32 8.28 -13.57 -23.46
N SER A 33 8.67 -14.03 -22.28
CA SER A 33 7.77 -14.06 -21.13
C SER A 33 8.50 -13.64 -19.87
N ARG A 34 7.77 -12.96 -18.98
CA ARG A 34 8.28 -12.74 -17.63
C ARG A 34 8.24 -14.07 -16.90
N ARG A 35 9.27 -14.36 -16.12
CA ARG A 35 9.32 -15.55 -15.28
C ARG A 35 8.07 -15.59 -14.39
N LYS A 36 7.33 -16.70 -14.45
CA LYS A 36 6.15 -16.92 -13.59
C LYS A 36 6.55 -16.78 -12.12
N HIS A 37 5.66 -16.20 -11.32
CA HIS A 37 5.83 -15.97 -9.88
C HIS A 37 7.01 -15.07 -9.48
N LEU A 38 7.63 -14.34 -10.42
CA LEU A 38 8.66 -13.35 -10.07
C LEU A 38 8.09 -12.25 -9.16
N PHE A 39 6.83 -11.85 -9.40
CA PHE A 39 6.08 -10.88 -8.60
C PHE A 39 4.77 -11.50 -8.11
N SER A 40 4.81 -12.19 -6.97
CA SER A 40 3.61 -12.65 -6.27
C SER A 40 3.10 -11.56 -5.32
N ARG A 41 1.83 -11.67 -4.89
CA ARG A 41 1.25 -10.74 -3.91
C ARG A 41 2.08 -10.67 -2.62
N ASP A 42 2.49 -11.83 -2.11
CA ASP A 42 3.21 -11.90 -0.84
C ASP A 42 4.65 -11.37 -0.98
N ARG A 43 5.29 -11.61 -2.12
CA ARG A 43 6.61 -11.05 -2.42
C ARG A 43 6.56 -9.52 -2.57
N LEU A 44 5.56 -8.99 -3.28
CA LEU A 44 5.38 -7.54 -3.42
C LEU A 44 5.05 -6.88 -2.07
N LYS A 45 4.20 -7.50 -1.26
CA LYS A 45 3.88 -7.02 0.09
C LYS A 45 5.13 -6.94 0.96
N LEU A 46 5.96 -7.99 0.95
CA LEU A 46 7.20 -8.00 1.71
C LEU A 46 8.20 -6.95 1.19
N PHE A 47 8.34 -6.84 -0.12
CA PHE A 47 9.19 -5.85 -0.77
C PHE A 47 8.82 -4.42 -0.36
N LEU A 48 7.53 -4.07 -0.43
CA LEU A 48 7.04 -2.75 0.02
C LEU A 48 7.29 -2.53 1.52
N LYS A 49 7.08 -3.55 2.36
CA LYS A 49 7.37 -3.47 3.81
C LYS A 49 8.87 -3.23 4.08
N GLN A 50 9.75 -3.79 3.26
CA GLN A 50 11.19 -3.66 3.41
C GLN A 50 11.70 -2.28 2.98
N HIS A 51 11.20 -1.75 1.86
CA HIS A 51 11.74 -0.56 1.20
C HIS A 51 10.92 0.73 1.39
N CYS A 52 9.69 0.62 1.87
CA CYS A 52 8.83 1.77 2.12
C CYS A 52 8.46 1.88 3.60
N GLU A 53 8.10 3.09 4.01
CA GLU A 53 7.62 3.40 5.36
C GLU A 53 6.54 4.48 5.32
N PRO A 54 5.57 4.44 6.25
CA PRO A 54 4.60 5.51 6.39
C PRO A 54 5.27 6.74 7.01
N HIS A 55 5.16 7.88 6.34
CA HIS A 55 5.66 9.18 6.81
C HIS A 55 4.62 10.25 6.48
N ASP A 56 4.12 10.96 7.48
CA ASP A 56 3.04 11.97 7.38
C ASP A 56 1.75 11.46 6.70
N GLY A 57 1.38 10.20 6.94
CA GLY A 57 0.19 9.60 6.32
C GLY A 57 0.35 9.22 4.85
N VAL A 58 1.54 9.42 4.27
CA VAL A 58 1.90 8.99 2.91
C VAL A 58 2.95 7.88 3.00
N ILE A 59 2.89 6.90 2.10
CA ILE A 59 3.94 5.89 1.99
C ILE A 59 5.11 6.50 1.24
N LYS A 60 6.26 6.64 1.89
CA LYS A 60 7.52 7.11 1.30
C LYS A 60 8.54 5.97 1.21
N THR A 61 9.51 6.09 0.31
CA THR A 61 10.62 5.15 0.22
C THR A 61 11.64 5.45 1.31
N LYS A 62 12.19 4.42 1.97
CA LYS A 62 13.21 4.57 3.01
C LYS A 62 14.48 5.18 2.43
N ALA A 63 15.16 6.04 3.21
CA ALA A 63 16.43 6.67 2.81
C ALA A 63 17.48 5.65 2.36
N SER A 64 17.63 4.54 3.10
CA SER A 64 18.55 3.44 2.75
C SER A 64 18.30 2.83 1.38
N SER A 65 17.05 2.81 0.92
CA SER A 65 16.69 2.28 -0.40
C SER A 65 16.86 3.32 -1.49
N ILE A 66 16.68 4.61 -1.17
CA ILE A 66 16.96 5.72 -2.08
C ILE A 66 18.44 5.72 -2.45
N GLU A 67 19.32 5.63 -1.45
CA GLU A 67 20.77 5.57 -1.65
C GLU A 67 21.21 4.29 -2.36
N LYS A 68 20.73 3.12 -1.91
CA LYS A 68 21.15 1.82 -2.49
C LYS A 68 20.85 1.69 -3.98
N TYR A 69 19.77 2.30 -4.46
CA TYR A 69 19.32 2.20 -5.85
C TYR A 69 19.48 3.51 -6.63
N ASN A 70 20.15 4.52 -6.07
CA ASN A 70 20.29 5.87 -6.62
C ASN A 70 18.96 6.43 -7.16
N LEU A 71 17.87 6.28 -6.39
CA LEU A 71 16.53 6.66 -6.84
C LEU A 71 16.36 8.18 -6.98
N ALA A 72 17.20 8.97 -6.32
CA ALA A 72 17.17 10.43 -6.42
C ALA A 72 17.59 10.94 -7.82
N GLU A 73 18.41 10.18 -8.53
CA GLU A 73 18.90 10.54 -9.87
C GLU A 73 17.98 10.05 -10.99
N LYS A 74 17.04 9.15 -10.68
CA LYS A 74 16.19 8.50 -11.67
C LYS A 74 14.82 9.14 -11.72
N ASN A 75 14.36 9.44 -12.92
CA ASN A 75 13.04 10.00 -13.15
C ASN A 75 12.07 8.92 -13.62
N PHE A 76 10.77 9.20 -13.50
CA PHE A 76 9.72 8.30 -13.96
C PHE A 76 9.89 7.93 -15.45
N SER A 77 10.26 8.90 -16.28
CA SER A 77 10.47 8.75 -17.72
C SER A 77 11.62 7.80 -18.08
N ASP A 78 12.57 7.57 -17.16
CA ASP A 78 13.70 6.64 -17.40
C ASP A 78 13.26 5.17 -17.38
N PHE A 79 12.19 4.87 -16.64
CA PHE A 79 11.66 3.52 -16.48
C PHE A 79 10.43 3.26 -17.34
N PHE A 80 9.65 4.30 -17.61
CA PHE A 80 8.39 4.21 -18.32
C PHE A 80 8.44 5.13 -19.54
N PRO A 81 8.75 4.59 -20.73
CA PRO A 81 8.84 5.37 -21.97
C PRO A 81 7.47 5.77 -22.54
N ASP A 82 6.38 5.29 -21.93
CA ASP A 82 5.01 5.60 -22.31
C ASP A 82 4.44 6.76 -21.51
N ASP A 83 3.36 7.36 -22.05
CA ASP A 83 2.64 8.43 -21.36
C ASP A 83 2.18 7.95 -19.97
N PRO A 84 2.21 8.84 -18.95
CA PRO A 84 1.74 8.50 -17.61
C PRO A 84 0.32 7.93 -17.66
N PRO A 85 0.04 6.84 -16.93
CA PRO A 85 -1.29 6.26 -16.91
C PRO A 85 -2.30 7.29 -16.40
N THR A 86 -3.43 7.42 -17.10
CA THR A 86 -4.55 8.23 -16.63
C THR A 86 -5.24 7.49 -15.48
N PHE A 87 -4.90 7.84 -14.25
CA PHE A 87 -5.61 7.34 -13.08
C PHE A 87 -6.99 7.98 -13.01
N ILE A 88 -8.02 7.21 -13.34
CA ILE A 88 -9.40 7.63 -13.06
C ILE A 88 -9.55 7.60 -11.54
N PHE A 89 -9.90 8.74 -10.95
CA PHE A 89 -10.17 8.83 -9.52
C PHE A 89 -11.18 7.75 -9.16
N SER A 90 -10.76 6.76 -8.38
CA SER A 90 -11.68 5.75 -7.86
C SER A 90 -12.53 6.45 -6.79
N PRO A 91 -13.86 6.57 -6.97
CA PRO A 91 -14.72 7.11 -5.92
C PRO A 91 -14.46 6.35 -4.62
N ALA A 92 -14.46 7.05 -3.49
CA ALA A 92 -14.19 6.46 -2.19
C ALA A 92 -15.02 5.17 -2.02
N SER A 93 -14.34 4.02 -2.10
CA SER A 93 -15.00 2.72 -2.03
C SER A 93 -15.70 2.63 -0.69
N ARG A 94 -17.04 2.60 -0.70
CA ARG A 94 -17.85 2.31 0.49
C ARG A 94 -17.45 0.94 1.00
N ARG A 95 -16.51 0.92 1.96
CA ARG A 95 -16.09 -0.19 2.82
C ARG A 95 -16.45 -1.58 2.27
N ARG A 96 -15.72 -2.06 1.25
CA ARG A 96 -15.76 -3.49 0.93
C ARG A 96 -15.13 -4.25 2.10
N GLY A 97 -15.95 -5.04 2.79
CA GLY A 97 -15.49 -6.18 3.57
C GLY A 97 -15.26 -5.95 5.06
N ARG A 98 -15.99 -5.04 5.73
CA ARG A 98 -16.23 -5.27 7.17
C ARG A 98 -17.49 -6.12 7.29
N PRO A 99 -17.40 -7.41 7.65
CA PRO A 99 -18.58 -8.16 8.05
C PRO A 99 -19.26 -7.39 9.19
N PRO A 100 -20.60 -7.32 9.25
CA PRO A 100 -21.28 -6.70 10.36
C PRO A 100 -20.79 -7.36 11.66
N LYS A 101 -20.46 -6.53 12.67
CA LYS A 101 -20.04 -6.98 13.99
C LYS A 101 -21.19 -7.82 14.56
N ARG A 102 -21.07 -9.15 14.52
CA ARG A 102 -22.01 -10.04 15.20
C ARG A 102 -21.97 -9.67 16.68
N ALA A 103 -23.09 -9.23 17.23
CA ALA A 103 -23.25 -9.10 18.66
C ALA A 103 -23.16 -10.52 19.24
N SER A 104 -22.09 -10.85 19.95
CA SER A 104 -22.00 -12.08 20.72
C SER A 104 -22.91 -11.92 21.93
N THR A 105 -24.09 -12.50 21.86
CA THR A 105 -24.99 -12.71 22.99
C THR A 105 -24.53 -13.92 23.78
N SER A 106 -24.18 -13.69 25.05
CA SER A 106 -24.10 -14.61 26.22
C SER A 106 -23.08 -15.77 26.14
N LEU A 107 -22.35 -16.13 27.20
CA LEU A 107 -22.90 -16.50 28.51
C LEU A 107 -21.86 -16.48 29.67
N GLU A 108 -20.95 -15.49 29.75
CA GLU A 108 -20.00 -15.40 30.89
C GLU A 108 -20.15 -14.13 31.75
N ASP A 109 -21.02 -13.20 31.37
CA ASP A 109 -21.21 -11.93 32.10
C ASP A 109 -22.51 -11.87 32.94
N MET A 110 -23.16 -13.01 33.20
CA MET A 110 -24.35 -13.05 34.08
C MET A 110 -24.04 -12.97 35.58
N ILE A 111 -22.77 -12.95 36.00
CA ILE A 111 -22.42 -12.91 37.44
C ILE A 111 -21.95 -11.52 37.91
N THR A 112 -21.62 -10.58 37.02
CA THR A 112 -21.11 -9.24 37.43
C THR A 112 -22.13 -8.09 37.26
N ALA A 113 -23.36 -8.39 36.85
CA ALA A 113 -24.37 -7.39 36.50
C ALA A 113 -25.29 -6.93 37.65
N GLU A 114 -25.18 -7.45 38.87
CA GLU A 114 -26.03 -6.99 39.99
C GLU A 114 -25.40 -5.92 40.91
N GLN A 115 -24.13 -5.54 40.75
CA GLN A 115 -23.49 -4.60 41.69
C GLN A 115 -23.07 -3.24 41.13
N ASN A 116 -23.32 -2.93 39.85
CA ASN A 116 -22.77 -1.70 39.25
C ASN A 116 -23.78 -0.78 38.56
N THR A 117 -25.04 -0.80 39.01
CA THR A 117 -26.12 0.09 38.54
C THR A 117 -26.21 1.43 39.26
N GLN A 118 -25.32 1.76 40.22
CA GLN A 118 -25.45 3.00 41.00
C GLN A 118 -24.39 4.10 40.75
N VAL A 119 -23.43 3.96 39.82
CA VAL A 119 -22.32 4.94 39.70
C VAL A 119 -22.24 5.67 38.34
N LYS A 120 -23.21 5.48 37.44
CA LYS A 120 -23.23 6.17 36.13
C LYS A 120 -24.05 7.48 36.11
N ARG A 121 -23.82 8.40 37.06
CA ARG A 121 -24.35 9.78 36.99
C ARG A 121 -23.34 10.93 37.16
N SER A 122 -22.05 10.66 37.36
CA SER A 122 -21.10 11.71 37.79
C SER A 122 -20.06 12.16 36.74
N LYS A 123 -20.27 11.91 35.44
CA LYS A 123 -19.30 12.29 34.37
C LYS A 123 -19.66 13.55 33.55
N VAL A 124 -20.64 14.35 33.96
CA VAL A 124 -20.96 15.65 33.30
C VAL A 124 -20.73 16.86 34.22
N ALA A 125 -20.29 16.66 35.47
CA ALA A 125 -20.12 17.73 36.46
C ALA A 125 -18.66 18.06 36.83
N ARG A 126 -17.65 17.49 36.15
CA ARG A 126 -16.23 17.61 36.57
C ARG A 126 -15.30 18.39 35.61
N GLU A 127 -15.85 19.06 34.60
CA GLU A 127 -15.07 19.96 33.72
C GLU A 127 -15.34 21.47 33.93
N LYS A 128 -16.21 21.86 34.89
CA LYS A 128 -16.49 23.29 35.16
C LYS A 128 -15.83 23.87 36.41
N THR A 129 -15.00 23.12 37.14
CA THR A 129 -14.37 23.59 38.40
C THR A 129 -12.85 23.73 38.35
N LYS A 130 -12.26 23.92 37.16
CA LYS A 130 -10.82 24.24 37.00
C LYS A 130 -10.51 25.65 36.49
N PHE A 131 -11.51 26.48 36.19
CA PHE A 131 -11.30 27.85 35.68
C PHE A 131 -11.67 28.99 36.66
N GLN A 132 -12.04 28.69 37.92
CA GLN A 132 -12.47 29.72 38.89
C GLN A 132 -11.56 29.87 40.12
N LYS A 133 -10.27 29.49 40.04
CA LYS A 133 -9.31 29.62 41.15
C LYS A 133 -7.96 30.24 40.77
N GLN A 134 -7.97 31.12 39.76
CA GLN A 134 -6.83 31.98 39.39
C GLN A 134 -7.23 33.46 39.31
N LYS A 135 -8.25 33.88 40.08
CA LYS A 135 -8.61 35.30 40.18
C LYS A 135 -9.17 35.63 41.55
N GLU A 136 -8.36 35.41 42.57
CA GLU A 136 -8.34 36.15 43.84
C GLU A 136 -6.97 35.97 44.49
#